data_AF-A0A7X8RGQ4-F1
#
_entry.id   AF-A0A7X8RGQ4-F1
#
_cell.length_a   1.000
_cell.length_b   1.000
_cell.length_c   1.000
_cell.angle_alpha   90.00
_cell.angle_beta   90.00
_cell.angle_gamma   90.00
#
_symmetry.space_group_name_H-M   'P 1'
#
loop_
_entity.id
_entity.type
_entity.pdbx_description
1 polymer ?
#
loop_
_entity_poly.entity_id
_entity_poly.type
_entity_poly.pdbx_seq_one_letter_code
_entity_poly.pdbx_strand_id
1 'polypeptide(L)'
;MNALDYADFAARTLDVPLTGLNKDGSGPRVFATRTRTGQPFVRAERGKEKFGERMTGRELCTLLPDAHGLVVGDTFIEAGVAAEWRDRASADIAADREAAARRHGTVPATYEPTFDPVADQPKELSTLLYTLAKEGVEFGGVIRFVAGEHQVAGDLPEELVDVAVAARSHFHAPAAGAPVSMHLSPGNGSGDYKLNFDHEPAFDPPRPASDWVAELQAHPRTEPFIPDWWLLRLKEAGAL
;
A
#
# COMPACT_ATOMS: atom_id res chain seq x y z
N MET A 1 9.70 29.29 4.52
CA MET A 1 9.14 27.96 4.17
C MET A 1 10.27 27.19 3.52
N ASN A 2 10.71 26.08 4.12
CA ASN A 2 11.70 25.22 3.46
C ASN A 2 11.07 24.69 2.17
N ALA A 3 11.78 24.86 1.05
CA ALA A 3 11.41 24.20 -0.18
C ALA A 3 11.37 22.68 0.08
N LEU A 4 10.31 22.01 -0.34
CA LEU A 4 10.22 20.56 -0.26
C LEU A 4 11.31 19.99 -1.17
N ASP A 5 12.29 19.29 -0.61
CA ASP A 5 13.35 18.67 -1.40
C ASP A 5 12.86 17.34 -2.01
N TYR A 6 13.49 16.94 -3.12
CA TYR A 6 13.11 15.73 -3.83
C TYR A 6 13.26 14.46 -2.98
N ALA A 7 14.35 14.29 -2.23
CA ALA A 7 14.62 13.08 -1.47
C ALA A 7 13.59 12.90 -0.35
N ASP A 8 13.29 13.99 0.36
CA ASP A 8 12.24 14.01 1.37
C ASP A 8 10.85 13.79 0.74
N PHE A 9 10.56 14.33 -0.42
CA PHE A 9 9.30 14.07 -1.14
C PHE A 9 9.18 12.61 -1.61
N ALA A 10 10.21 12.10 -2.28
CA ALA A 10 10.25 10.81 -2.93
C ALA A 10 10.03 9.66 -1.93
N ALA A 11 10.56 9.80 -0.71
CA ALA A 11 10.48 8.78 0.33
C ALA A 11 9.13 8.73 1.07
N ARG A 12 8.22 9.69 0.82
CA ARG A 12 6.95 9.78 1.53
C ARG A 12 5.86 9.02 0.79
N THR A 13 5.01 8.33 1.54
CA THR A 13 3.71 7.87 1.06
C THR A 13 2.69 8.99 1.15
N LEU A 14 1.96 9.21 0.06
CA LEU A 14 1.01 10.29 -0.13
C LEU A 14 -0.36 9.72 -0.51
N ASP A 15 -1.41 10.42 -0.10
CA ASP A 15 -2.77 10.17 -0.55
C ASP A 15 -3.06 11.05 -1.78
N VAL A 16 -3.30 10.41 -2.92
CA VAL A 16 -3.50 11.10 -4.21
C VAL A 16 -4.95 10.94 -4.66
N PRO A 17 -5.75 12.02 -4.71
CA PRO A 17 -7.12 11.98 -5.16
C PRO A 17 -7.20 11.61 -6.64
N LEU A 18 -7.96 10.54 -6.91
CA LEU A 18 -8.30 10.11 -8.27
C LEU A 18 -9.71 10.59 -8.64
N THR A 19 -9.90 10.81 -9.94
CA THR A 19 -11.19 11.05 -10.58
C THR A 19 -11.59 9.81 -11.37
N GLY A 20 -12.89 9.56 -11.50
CA GLY A 20 -13.39 8.45 -12.31
C GLY A 20 -13.46 7.09 -11.60
N LEU A 21 -13.25 7.04 -10.29
CA LEU A 21 -13.57 5.86 -9.49
C LEU A 21 -15.09 5.70 -9.39
N ASN A 22 -15.58 4.47 -9.54
CA ASN A 22 -16.97 4.14 -9.25
C ASN A 22 -17.22 4.12 -7.73
N LYS A 23 -18.48 3.87 -7.32
CA LYS A 23 -18.88 3.77 -5.91
C LYS A 23 -18.11 2.71 -5.10
N ASP A 24 -17.49 1.75 -5.79
CA ASP A 24 -16.75 0.64 -5.21
C ASP A 24 -15.23 0.93 -5.20
N GLY A 25 -14.81 2.14 -5.61
CA GLY A 25 -13.41 2.57 -5.63
C GLY A 25 -12.60 2.04 -6.81
N SER A 26 -13.24 1.44 -7.82
CA SER A 26 -12.58 0.93 -9.03
C SER A 26 -12.85 1.83 -10.24
N GLY A 27 -11.83 2.03 -11.08
CA GLY A 27 -11.93 2.91 -12.24
C GLY A 27 -10.55 3.21 -12.83
N PRO A 28 -10.47 3.91 -13.97
CA PRO A 28 -9.19 4.34 -14.52
C PRO A 28 -8.47 5.26 -13.53
N ARG A 29 -7.16 5.06 -13.36
CA ARG A 29 -6.30 5.91 -12.51
C ARG A 29 -6.10 7.27 -13.18
N VAL A 30 -7.09 8.15 -13.09
CA VAL A 30 -7.03 9.51 -13.62
C VAL A 30 -6.88 10.48 -12.46
N PHE A 31 -5.76 11.20 -12.37
CA PHE A 31 -5.57 12.17 -11.30
C PHE A 31 -6.61 13.28 -11.34
N ALA A 32 -7.07 13.69 -10.15
CA ALA A 32 -7.81 14.93 -10.02
C ALA A 32 -6.88 16.11 -10.32
N THR A 33 -7.03 16.70 -11.50
CA THR A 33 -6.26 17.88 -11.90
C THR A 33 -7.00 19.16 -11.54
N ARG A 34 -6.24 20.20 -11.21
CA ARG A 34 -6.72 21.55 -10.92
C ARG A 34 -5.83 22.56 -11.59
N THR A 35 -6.28 23.81 -11.68
CA THR A 35 -5.49 24.91 -12.24
C THR A 35 -5.18 25.93 -11.17
N ARG A 36 -3.92 26.33 -11.02
CA ARG A 36 -3.47 27.46 -10.21
C ARG A 36 -2.68 28.40 -11.11
N THR A 37 -3.08 29.68 -11.15
CA THR A 37 -2.40 30.71 -11.96
C THR A 37 -2.17 30.30 -13.43
N GLY A 38 -3.16 29.62 -14.04
CA GLY A 38 -3.09 29.16 -15.43
C GLY A 38 -2.30 27.86 -15.66
N GLN A 39 -1.62 27.34 -14.64
CA GLN A 39 -0.86 26.09 -14.73
C GLN A 39 -1.67 24.92 -14.13
N PRO A 40 -1.80 23.79 -14.84
CA PRO A 40 -2.44 22.61 -14.29
C PRO A 40 -1.53 21.91 -13.26
N PHE A 41 -2.14 21.26 -12.26
CA PHE A 41 -1.42 20.54 -11.22
C PHE A 41 -2.23 19.36 -10.67
N VAL A 42 -1.50 18.38 -10.14
CA VAL A 42 -2.06 17.30 -9.30
C VAL A 42 -1.89 17.67 -7.83
N ARG A 43 -2.90 17.40 -7.00
CA ARG A 43 -2.81 17.59 -5.56
C ARG A 43 -2.45 16.26 -4.89
N ALA A 44 -1.61 16.28 -3.88
CA ALA A 44 -1.37 15.15 -2.99
C ALA A 44 -1.46 15.61 -1.53
N GLU A 45 -2.00 14.75 -0.67
CA GLU A 45 -2.15 15.02 0.76
C GLU A 45 -1.42 13.96 1.60
N ARG A 46 -1.35 14.19 2.91
CA ARG A 46 -0.77 13.25 3.88
C ARG A 46 -1.84 12.84 4.89
N GLY A 47 -1.94 11.55 5.17
CA GLY A 47 -2.78 11.02 6.25
C GLY A 47 -4.28 11.22 6.00
N LYS A 48 -4.69 11.22 4.73
CA LYS A 48 -6.05 11.50 4.26
C LYS A 48 -6.61 10.29 3.53
N GLU A 49 -6.61 9.16 4.26
CA GLU A 49 -6.92 7.81 3.75
C GLU A 49 -8.28 7.68 3.06
N LYS A 50 -9.22 8.61 3.26
CA LYS A 50 -10.62 8.42 2.85
C LYS A 50 -10.90 8.64 1.36
N PHE A 51 -9.99 9.21 0.57
CA PHE A 51 -10.31 9.65 -0.80
C PHE A 51 -9.12 9.71 -1.79
N GLY A 52 -8.29 8.66 -1.86
CA GLY A 52 -7.21 8.62 -2.84
C GLY A 52 -6.48 7.28 -2.92
N GLU A 53 -5.65 7.14 -3.95
CA GLU A 53 -4.67 6.06 -4.05
C GLU A 53 -3.44 6.43 -3.21
N ARG A 54 -2.91 5.45 -2.46
CA ARG A 54 -1.68 5.63 -1.70
C ARG A 54 -0.50 5.19 -2.55
N MET A 55 0.47 6.08 -2.72
CA MET A 55 1.70 5.82 -3.47
C MET A 55 2.85 6.64 -2.91
N THR A 56 4.08 6.26 -3.19
CA THR A 56 5.24 7.06 -2.83
C THR A 56 5.30 8.35 -3.65
N GLY A 57 6.03 9.36 -3.17
CA GLY A 57 6.27 10.58 -3.95
C GLY A 57 6.95 10.28 -5.29
N ARG A 58 7.88 9.33 -5.32
CA ARG A 58 8.56 8.94 -6.57
C ARG A 58 7.61 8.22 -7.53
N GLU A 59 6.74 7.33 -7.05
CA GLU A 59 5.68 6.74 -7.89
C GLU A 59 4.78 7.83 -8.48
N LEU A 60 4.31 8.76 -7.64
CA LEU A 60 3.50 9.90 -8.09
C LEU A 60 4.19 10.69 -9.20
N CYS A 61 5.48 11.02 -9.04
CA CYS A 61 6.27 11.71 -10.05
C CYS A 61 6.26 11.00 -11.41
N THR A 62 6.40 9.67 -11.43
CA THR A 62 6.38 8.89 -12.68
C THR A 62 5.03 8.90 -13.39
N LEU A 63 3.95 9.10 -12.64
CA LEU A 63 2.59 9.11 -13.16
C LEU A 63 2.08 10.52 -13.50
N LEU A 64 2.73 11.58 -13.02
CA LEU A 64 2.32 12.96 -13.29
C LEU A 64 2.20 13.23 -14.80
N PRO A 65 1.09 13.81 -15.29
CA PRO A 65 0.98 14.20 -16.69
C PRO A 65 2.02 15.26 -17.07
N ASP A 66 2.39 15.29 -18.34
CA ASP A 66 3.30 16.33 -18.84
C ASP A 66 2.71 17.73 -18.65
N ALA A 67 3.59 18.71 -18.43
CA ALA A 67 3.26 20.10 -18.13
C ALA A 67 2.44 20.34 -16.84
N HIS A 68 2.21 19.31 -16.01
CA HIS A 68 1.54 19.48 -14.72
C HIS A 68 2.54 19.72 -13.59
N GLY A 69 2.22 20.69 -12.72
CA GLY A 69 2.88 20.83 -11.43
C GLY A 69 2.32 19.88 -10.38
N LEU A 70 2.84 19.98 -9.16
CA LEU A 70 2.35 19.23 -8.01
C LEU A 70 2.06 20.17 -6.84
N VAL A 71 0.97 19.95 -6.12
CA VAL A 71 0.69 20.59 -4.83
C VAL A 71 0.73 19.54 -3.74
N VAL A 72 1.63 19.69 -2.77
CA VAL A 72 1.71 18.84 -1.57
C VAL A 72 1.47 19.72 -0.35
N GLY A 73 0.31 19.54 0.30
CA GLY A 73 -0.15 20.49 1.33
C GLY A 73 -0.23 21.90 0.77
N ASP A 74 0.57 22.82 1.32
CA ASP A 74 0.64 24.23 0.87
C ASP A 74 1.78 24.50 -0.12
N THR A 75 2.64 23.50 -0.38
CA THR A 75 3.80 23.66 -1.26
C THR A 75 3.41 23.40 -2.71
N PHE A 76 3.77 24.33 -3.59
CA PHE A 76 3.62 24.17 -5.04
C PHE A 76 4.97 23.86 -5.68
N ILE A 77 4.99 22.84 -6.52
CA ILE A 77 6.12 22.42 -7.33
C ILE A 77 5.74 22.70 -8.78
N GLU A 78 6.55 23.53 -9.44
CA GLU A 78 6.32 23.93 -10.82
C GLU A 78 6.52 22.74 -11.78
N ALA A 79 5.88 22.79 -12.95
CA ALA A 79 5.89 21.68 -13.91
C ALA A 79 7.31 21.33 -14.41
N GLY A 80 8.19 22.33 -14.56
CA GLY A 80 9.59 22.10 -14.91
C GLY A 80 10.33 21.29 -13.85
N VAL A 81 10.16 21.67 -12.58
CA VAL A 81 10.75 20.95 -11.44
C VAL A 81 10.15 19.54 -11.31
N ALA A 82 8.83 19.41 -11.51
CA ALA A 82 8.17 18.11 -11.49
C ALA A 82 8.67 17.18 -12.61
N ALA A 83 9.03 17.72 -13.78
CA ALA A 83 9.63 16.95 -14.88
C ALA A 83 11.04 16.45 -14.51
N GLU A 84 11.89 17.30 -13.93
CA GLU A 84 13.20 16.86 -13.42
C GLU A 84 13.06 15.76 -12.35
N TRP A 85 12.06 15.90 -11.46
CA TRP A 85 11.77 14.91 -10.43
C TRP A 85 11.24 13.60 -11.02
N ARG A 86 10.51 13.65 -12.13
CA ARG A 86 10.03 12.47 -12.87
C ARG A 86 11.20 11.66 -13.43
N ASP A 87 12.16 12.33 -14.07
CA ASP A 87 13.33 11.65 -14.63
C ASP A 87 14.15 10.99 -13.52
N ARG A 88 14.37 11.71 -12.42
CA ARG A 88 15.06 11.17 -11.24
C ARG A 88 14.30 10.02 -10.59
N ALA A 89 13.00 10.14 -10.41
CA ALA A 89 12.15 9.08 -9.86
C ALA A 89 12.16 7.82 -10.72
N SER A 90 12.12 7.98 -12.04
CA SER A 90 12.19 6.86 -12.97
C SER A 90 13.52 6.12 -12.84
N ALA A 91 14.64 6.84 -12.73
CA ALA A 91 15.96 6.26 -12.52
C ALA A 91 16.10 5.58 -11.14
N ASP A 92 15.63 6.25 -10.07
CA ASP A 92 15.71 5.74 -8.70
C ASP A 92 14.88 4.46 -8.53
N ILE A 93 13.65 4.43 -9.07
CA ILE A 93 12.79 3.24 -9.06
C ILE A 93 13.46 2.12 -9.86
N ALA A 94 13.93 2.40 -11.08
CA ALA A 94 14.58 1.38 -11.90
C ALA A 94 15.80 0.76 -11.22
N ALA A 95 16.65 1.58 -10.58
CA ALA A 95 17.82 1.10 -9.85
C ALA A 95 17.45 0.22 -8.64
N ASP A 96 16.48 0.65 -7.84
CA ASP A 96 16.04 -0.12 -6.67
C ASP A 96 15.33 -1.43 -7.08
N ARG A 97 14.57 -1.40 -8.18
CA ARG A 97 13.95 -2.58 -8.80
C ARG A 97 15.01 -3.56 -9.29
N GLU A 98 16.05 -3.10 -9.98
CA GLU A 98 17.17 -3.96 -10.41
C GLU A 98 17.91 -4.58 -9.21
N ALA A 99 18.15 -3.81 -8.16
CA ALA A 99 18.74 -4.32 -6.91
C ALA A 99 17.85 -5.39 -6.26
N ALA A 100 16.55 -5.14 -6.17
CA ALA A 100 15.59 -6.09 -5.63
C ALA A 100 15.51 -7.36 -6.49
N ALA A 101 15.52 -7.26 -7.82
CA ALA A 101 15.51 -8.42 -8.71
C ALA A 101 16.76 -9.29 -8.51
N ARG A 102 17.93 -8.68 -8.33
CA ARG A 102 19.18 -9.42 -8.04
C ARG A 102 19.15 -10.14 -6.70
N ARG A 103 18.51 -9.54 -5.69
CA ARG A 103 18.51 -10.06 -4.31
C ARG A 103 17.37 -11.04 -4.03
N HIS A 104 16.18 -10.76 -4.54
CA HIS A 104 14.93 -11.45 -4.21
C HIS A 104 14.36 -12.26 -5.39
N GLY A 105 15.02 -12.20 -6.55
CA GLY A 105 14.56 -12.87 -7.77
C GLY A 105 13.40 -12.14 -8.43
N THR A 106 12.99 -12.67 -9.58
CA THR A 106 11.89 -12.17 -10.39
C THR A 106 10.97 -13.31 -10.81
N VAL A 107 9.85 -12.97 -11.44
CA VAL A 107 8.94 -13.94 -12.07
C VAL A 107 8.83 -13.65 -13.58
N PRO A 108 8.42 -14.62 -14.40
CA PRO A 108 8.09 -14.35 -15.80
C PRO A 108 7.02 -13.26 -15.91
N ALA A 109 7.06 -12.45 -16.97
CA ALA A 109 6.05 -11.40 -17.22
C ALA A 109 4.61 -11.95 -17.36
N THR A 110 4.47 -13.25 -17.63
CA THR A 110 3.19 -13.97 -17.73
C THR A 110 2.75 -14.60 -16.41
N TYR A 111 3.45 -14.35 -15.30
CA TYR A 111 3.07 -14.90 -14.01
C TYR A 111 1.78 -14.24 -13.52
N GLU A 112 0.75 -15.07 -13.32
CA GLU A 112 -0.47 -14.68 -12.66
C GLU A 112 -0.46 -15.27 -11.24
N PRO A 113 -0.73 -14.47 -10.19
CA PRO A 113 -0.87 -15.00 -8.84
C PRO A 113 -1.98 -16.06 -8.79
N THR A 114 -1.64 -17.26 -8.34
CA THR A 114 -2.59 -18.38 -8.24
C THR A 114 -3.38 -18.40 -6.93
N PHE A 115 -3.31 -17.33 -6.14
CA PHE A 115 -3.99 -17.23 -4.86
C PHE A 115 -5.44 -16.81 -5.07
N ASP A 116 -6.38 -17.66 -4.67
CA ASP A 116 -7.80 -17.33 -4.65
C ASP A 116 -8.22 -17.10 -3.19
N PRO A 117 -8.38 -15.84 -2.74
CA PRO A 117 -8.74 -15.56 -1.36
C PRO A 117 -10.08 -16.19 -0.96
N VAL A 118 -10.99 -16.46 -1.90
CA VAL A 118 -12.27 -17.08 -1.60
C VAL A 118 -12.13 -18.60 -1.47
N ALA A 119 -11.39 -19.23 -2.38
CA ALA A 119 -11.20 -20.69 -2.33
C ALA A 119 -10.23 -21.13 -1.21
N ASP A 120 -9.24 -20.31 -0.90
CA ASP A 120 -8.17 -20.61 0.06
C ASP A 120 -8.46 -20.07 1.47
N GLN A 121 -9.71 -19.65 1.74
CA GLN A 121 -10.07 -19.07 3.03
C GLN A 121 -9.95 -20.09 4.17
N PRO A 122 -9.21 -19.78 5.26
CA PRO A 122 -9.17 -20.62 6.45
C PRO A 122 -10.56 -20.80 7.05
N LYS A 123 -10.97 -22.07 7.23
CA LYS A 123 -12.30 -22.44 7.68
C LYS A 123 -12.66 -21.84 9.05
N GLU A 124 -11.68 -21.72 9.94
CA GLU A 124 -11.88 -21.13 11.27
C GLU A 124 -12.26 -19.66 11.17
N LEU A 125 -11.52 -18.88 10.37
CA LEU A 125 -11.80 -17.47 10.13
C LEU A 125 -13.18 -17.27 9.47
N SER A 126 -13.50 -18.06 8.43
CA SER A 126 -14.79 -17.94 7.75
C SER A 126 -15.97 -18.28 8.66
N THR A 127 -15.82 -19.31 9.50
CA THR A 127 -16.87 -19.75 10.44
C THR A 127 -17.11 -18.70 11.53
N LEU A 128 -16.04 -18.11 12.08
CA LEU A 128 -16.16 -17.10 13.13
C LEU A 128 -16.78 -15.80 12.58
N LEU A 129 -16.30 -15.32 11.43
CA LEU A 129 -16.89 -14.15 10.75
C LEU A 129 -18.38 -14.32 10.49
N TYR A 130 -18.79 -15.48 9.95
CA TYR A 130 -20.20 -15.78 9.70
C TYR A 130 -21.03 -15.83 10.99
N THR A 131 -20.48 -16.45 12.05
CA THR A 131 -21.17 -16.54 13.36
C THR A 131 -21.41 -15.16 13.95
N LEU A 132 -20.36 -14.33 14.05
CA LEU A 132 -20.45 -12.97 14.59
C LEU A 132 -21.45 -12.12 13.79
N ALA A 133 -21.41 -12.19 12.46
CA ALA A 133 -22.33 -11.45 11.61
C ALA A 133 -23.79 -11.92 11.76
N LYS A 134 -24.02 -13.23 11.88
CA LYS A 134 -25.36 -13.81 12.09
C LYS A 134 -25.94 -13.46 13.47
N GLU A 135 -25.09 -13.32 14.47
CA GLU A 135 -25.46 -12.88 15.81
C GLU A 135 -25.71 -11.37 15.90
N GLY A 136 -25.43 -10.62 14.83
CA GLY A 136 -25.59 -9.17 14.79
C GLY A 136 -24.53 -8.43 15.61
N VAL A 137 -23.35 -9.04 15.78
CA VAL A 137 -22.21 -8.38 16.42
C VAL A 137 -21.69 -7.30 15.47
N GLU A 138 -21.76 -6.05 15.89
CA GLU A 138 -21.11 -4.95 15.19
C GLU A 138 -19.61 -4.99 15.47
N PHE A 139 -18.80 -5.02 14.40
CA PHE A 139 -17.35 -4.91 14.49
C PHE A 139 -16.80 -4.22 13.25
N GLY A 140 -15.58 -3.74 13.30
CA GLY A 140 -14.97 -3.08 12.16
C GLY A 140 -13.56 -2.63 12.48
N GLY A 141 -12.60 -3.15 11.73
CA GLY A 141 -11.21 -2.80 11.97
C GLY A 141 -10.25 -3.34 10.93
N VAL A 142 -8.98 -3.05 11.16
CA VAL A 142 -7.85 -3.52 10.37
C VAL A 142 -6.81 -4.10 11.31
N ILE A 143 -6.31 -5.27 10.94
CA ILE A 143 -5.10 -5.85 11.54
C ILE A 143 -3.97 -5.58 10.58
N ARG A 144 -2.92 -4.91 11.06
CA ARG A 144 -1.69 -4.61 10.32
C ARG A 144 -0.62 -5.58 10.76
N PHE A 145 0.16 -6.10 9.84
CA PHE A 145 1.16 -7.12 10.13
C PHE A 145 2.55 -6.67 9.71
N VAL A 146 3.56 -7.05 10.50
CA VAL A 146 4.97 -6.94 10.13
C VAL A 146 5.78 -7.96 10.91
N ALA A 147 6.55 -8.78 10.20
CA ALA A 147 7.23 -9.95 10.73
C ALA A 147 6.28 -10.83 11.57
N GLY A 148 6.57 -11.01 12.86
CA GLY A 148 5.73 -11.73 13.82
C GLY A 148 4.83 -10.82 14.68
N GLU A 149 4.81 -9.52 14.42
CA GLU A 149 4.01 -8.55 15.17
C GLU A 149 2.76 -8.12 14.40
N HIS A 150 1.77 -7.64 15.15
CA HIS A 150 0.57 -7.05 14.59
C HIS A 150 0.11 -5.83 15.39
N GLN A 151 -0.64 -4.94 14.72
CA GLN A 151 -1.34 -3.83 15.36
C GLN A 151 -2.80 -3.83 14.91
N VAL A 152 -3.71 -3.72 15.87
CA VAL A 152 -5.15 -3.60 15.62
C VAL A 152 -5.55 -2.12 15.63
N ALA A 153 -6.38 -1.73 14.67
CA ALA A 153 -7.08 -0.45 14.69
C ALA A 153 -8.56 -0.65 14.36
N GLY A 154 -9.43 -0.07 15.19
CA GLY A 154 -10.88 -0.29 15.13
C GLY A 154 -11.38 -1.14 16.30
N ASP A 155 -12.62 -1.58 16.21
CA ASP A 155 -13.28 -2.39 17.24
C ASP A 155 -13.46 -3.82 16.69
N LEU A 156 -12.56 -4.71 17.10
CA LEU A 156 -12.55 -6.11 16.70
C LEU A 156 -12.57 -7.00 17.95
N PRO A 157 -13.45 -8.03 18.01
CA PRO A 157 -13.40 -9.02 19.07
C PRO A 157 -12.03 -9.71 19.16
N GLU A 158 -11.53 -9.93 20.38
CA GLU A 158 -10.20 -10.53 20.62
C GLU A 158 -10.05 -11.89 19.91
N GLU A 159 -11.06 -12.76 20.02
CA GLU A 159 -11.07 -14.06 19.34
C GLU A 159 -10.95 -13.93 17.81
N LEU A 160 -11.58 -12.90 17.23
CA LEU A 160 -11.47 -12.63 15.78
C LEU A 160 -10.06 -12.17 15.42
N VAL A 161 -9.41 -11.38 16.27
CA VAL A 161 -8.01 -10.98 16.07
C VAL A 161 -7.09 -12.20 16.10
N ASP A 162 -7.22 -13.06 17.11
CA ASP A 162 -6.38 -14.25 17.25
C ASP A 162 -6.51 -15.19 16.06
N VAL A 163 -7.75 -15.48 15.65
CA VAL A 163 -8.02 -16.34 14.48
C VAL A 163 -7.49 -15.70 13.19
N ALA A 164 -7.66 -14.39 13.01
CA ALA A 164 -7.16 -13.70 11.82
C ALA A 164 -5.62 -13.65 11.76
N VAL A 165 -4.95 -13.47 12.90
CA VAL A 165 -3.48 -13.52 13.00
C VAL A 165 -2.97 -14.93 12.66
N ALA A 166 -3.59 -15.98 13.20
CA ALA A 166 -3.26 -17.36 12.88
C ALA A 166 -3.55 -17.71 11.40
N ALA A 167 -4.60 -17.13 10.83
CA ALA A 167 -4.97 -17.31 9.43
C ALA A 167 -3.96 -16.68 8.45
N ARG A 168 -3.21 -15.65 8.84
CA ARG A 168 -2.35 -14.85 7.95
C ARG A 168 -1.46 -15.69 7.05
N SER A 169 -0.77 -16.70 7.60
CA SER A 169 0.17 -17.53 6.83
C SER A 169 -0.50 -18.42 5.78
N HIS A 170 -1.80 -18.69 5.92
CA HIS A 170 -2.56 -19.45 4.93
C HIS A 170 -2.81 -18.64 3.66
N PHE A 171 -2.83 -17.31 3.78
CA PHE A 171 -2.97 -16.38 2.66
C PHE A 171 -1.66 -16.11 1.92
N HIS A 172 -0.68 -17.00 2.06
CA HIS A 172 0.62 -16.85 1.43
C HIS A 172 0.55 -17.13 -0.08
N ALA A 173 0.84 -16.13 -0.90
CA ALA A 173 0.98 -16.26 -2.34
C ALA A 173 2.46 -16.48 -2.73
N PRO A 174 2.80 -17.46 -3.61
CA PRO A 174 4.20 -17.84 -3.87
C PRO A 174 5.18 -16.72 -4.24
N ALA A 175 4.72 -15.71 -5.00
CA ALA A 175 5.54 -14.57 -5.40
C ALA A 175 5.28 -13.30 -4.57
N ALA A 176 4.10 -13.20 -3.94
CA ALA A 176 3.65 -11.99 -3.24
C ALA A 176 3.68 -12.11 -1.71
N GLY A 177 4.12 -13.25 -1.17
CA GLY A 177 4.24 -13.47 0.27
C GLY A 177 2.89 -13.46 0.98
N ALA A 178 2.90 -13.07 2.25
CA ALA A 178 1.71 -12.91 3.07
C ALA A 178 1.12 -11.49 2.98
N PRO A 179 -0.18 -11.30 3.27
CA PRO A 179 -0.78 -9.97 3.36
C PRO A 179 -0.14 -9.15 4.49
N VAL A 180 -0.04 -7.83 4.28
CA VAL A 180 0.50 -6.84 5.23
C VAL A 180 -0.61 -6.14 6.03
N SER A 181 -1.87 -6.25 5.60
CA SER A 181 -3.01 -5.97 6.45
C SER A 181 -4.26 -6.75 6.04
N MET A 182 -5.19 -6.89 6.98
CA MET A 182 -6.49 -7.51 6.81
C MET A 182 -7.56 -6.60 7.39
N HIS A 183 -8.50 -6.15 6.55
CA HIS A 183 -9.70 -5.44 6.99
C HIS A 183 -10.79 -6.46 7.28
N LEU A 184 -11.52 -6.25 8.37
CA LEU A 184 -12.55 -7.16 8.88
C LEU A 184 -13.81 -6.34 9.19
N SER A 185 -14.97 -6.82 8.75
CA SER A 185 -16.27 -6.21 9.04
C SER A 185 -17.40 -7.27 9.03
N PRO A 186 -18.57 -6.98 9.61
CA PRO A 186 -19.73 -7.88 9.56
C PRO A 186 -20.30 -8.04 8.15
N GLY A 187 -19.93 -7.14 7.23
CA GLY A 187 -20.42 -7.16 5.85
C GLY A 187 -21.94 -6.99 5.75
N ASN A 188 -22.55 -7.61 4.75
CA ASN A 188 -24.01 -7.68 4.60
C ASN A 188 -24.62 -8.84 5.41
N GLY A 189 -24.07 -9.14 6.59
CA GLY A 189 -24.52 -10.24 7.47
C GLY A 189 -23.86 -11.60 7.20
N SER A 190 -22.84 -11.65 6.33
CA SER A 190 -22.04 -12.85 6.06
C SER A 190 -20.69 -12.85 6.79
N GLY A 191 -20.25 -11.70 7.29
CA GLY A 191 -18.87 -11.47 7.70
C GLY A 191 -17.97 -11.34 6.47
N ASP A 192 -17.24 -10.24 6.36
CA ASP A 192 -16.39 -9.92 5.23
C ASP A 192 -14.96 -9.64 5.69
N TYR A 193 -14.00 -9.95 4.82
CA TYR A 193 -12.62 -9.54 4.99
C TYR A 193 -12.00 -9.10 3.66
N LYS A 194 -11.01 -8.21 3.73
CA LYS A 194 -10.22 -7.77 2.58
C LYS A 194 -8.74 -7.82 2.93
N LEU A 195 -7.98 -8.50 2.09
CA LEU A 195 -6.53 -8.60 2.22
C LEU A 195 -5.85 -7.47 1.46
N ASN A 196 -4.78 -6.95 2.04
CA ASN A 196 -3.91 -5.96 1.42
C ASN A 196 -2.50 -6.56 1.33
N PHE A 197 -1.94 -6.61 0.12
CA PHE A 197 -0.59 -7.11 -0.13
C PHE A 197 0.39 -5.99 -0.45
N ASP A 198 -0.07 -4.82 -0.87
CA ASP A 198 0.74 -3.85 -1.61
C ASP A 198 0.66 -2.42 -1.08
N HIS A 199 -0.41 -2.01 -0.40
CA HIS A 199 -0.46 -0.69 0.24
C HIS A 199 0.34 -0.66 1.54
N GLU A 200 1.09 0.43 1.77
CA GLU A 200 1.82 0.64 3.04
C GLU A 200 0.82 0.62 4.21
N PRO A 201 0.93 -0.34 5.14
CA PRO A 201 0.03 -0.39 6.29
C PRO A 201 0.32 0.78 7.22
N ALA A 202 -0.74 1.51 7.59
CA ALA A 202 -0.65 2.73 8.40
C ALA A 202 -0.40 2.44 9.89
N PHE A 203 0.73 1.82 10.22
CA PHE A 203 1.18 1.63 11.59
C PHE A 203 1.33 2.99 12.31
N ASP A 204 0.87 3.04 13.56
CA ASP A 204 1.03 4.20 14.43
C ASP A 204 1.58 3.78 15.81
N PRO A 205 2.86 4.06 16.15
CA PRO A 205 3.83 4.80 15.34
C PRO A 205 4.33 3.99 14.11
N PRO A 206 4.95 4.65 13.12
CA PRO A 206 5.58 3.96 11.99
C PRO A 206 6.61 2.92 12.43
N ARG A 207 6.66 1.78 11.72
CA ARG A 207 7.62 0.70 12.01
C ARG A 207 9.01 1.02 11.45
N PRO A 208 10.09 0.65 12.17
CA PRO A 208 11.45 0.83 11.67
C PRO A 208 11.70 0.00 10.40
N ALA A 209 12.60 0.49 9.54
CA ALA A 209 12.98 -0.15 8.28
C ALA A 209 13.43 -1.62 8.44
N SER A 210 14.07 -1.95 9.57
CA SER A 210 14.51 -3.32 9.89
C SER A 210 13.37 -4.34 9.96
N ASP A 211 12.18 -3.92 10.38
CA ASP A 211 11.04 -4.82 10.51
C ASP A 211 10.54 -5.28 9.14
N TRP A 212 10.65 -4.41 8.14
CA TRP A 212 10.33 -4.71 6.74
C TRP A 212 11.33 -5.66 6.09
N VAL A 213 12.59 -5.66 6.55
CA VAL A 213 13.58 -6.68 6.17
C VAL A 213 13.21 -8.03 6.79
N ALA A 214 12.86 -8.04 8.08
CA ALA A 214 12.45 -9.26 8.80
C ALA A 214 11.16 -9.86 8.23
N GLU A 215 10.19 -9.02 7.89
CA GLU A 215 8.97 -9.42 7.20
C GLU A 215 9.29 -10.12 5.87
N LEU A 216 10.17 -9.55 5.04
CA LEU A 216 10.53 -10.14 3.75
C LEU A 216 11.33 -11.46 3.91
N GLN A 217 12.01 -11.65 5.04
CA GLN A 217 12.66 -12.93 5.38
C GLN A 217 11.64 -14.00 5.80
N ALA A 218 10.63 -13.62 6.59
CA ALA A 218 9.59 -14.53 7.07
C ALA A 218 8.57 -14.89 5.97
N HIS A 219 8.26 -13.93 5.10
CA HIS A 219 7.31 -14.03 4.01
C HIS A 219 7.94 -13.53 2.71
N PRO A 220 8.77 -14.36 2.05
CA PRO A 220 9.50 -13.96 0.85
C PRO A 220 8.59 -13.48 -0.28
N ARG A 221 9.08 -12.45 -0.98
CA ARG A 221 8.45 -11.88 -2.18
C ARG A 221 9.49 -11.77 -3.28
N THR A 222 9.05 -11.91 -4.53
CA THR A 222 9.89 -11.56 -5.69
C THR A 222 9.72 -10.09 -6.04
N GLU A 223 10.70 -9.52 -6.73
CA GLU A 223 10.80 -8.09 -6.98
C GLU A 223 9.48 -7.44 -7.48
N PRO A 224 8.76 -7.99 -8.49
CA PRO A 224 7.56 -7.34 -9.00
C PRO A 224 6.44 -7.18 -7.94
N PHE A 225 6.49 -7.98 -6.88
CA PHE A 225 5.51 -7.98 -5.78
C PHE A 225 6.03 -7.31 -4.50
N ILE A 226 7.21 -6.69 -4.55
CA ILE A 226 7.68 -5.77 -3.50
C ILE A 226 7.20 -4.36 -3.90
N PRO A 227 6.26 -3.75 -3.16
CA PRO A 227 5.80 -2.40 -3.47
C PRO A 227 6.91 -1.36 -3.31
N ASP A 228 6.77 -0.21 -3.97
CA ASP A 228 7.82 0.80 -3.99
C ASP A 228 8.14 1.38 -2.60
N TRP A 229 7.12 1.60 -1.75
CA TRP A 229 7.33 2.03 -0.38
C TRP A 229 8.17 1.03 0.41
N TRP A 230 8.05 -0.27 0.13
CA TRP A 230 8.81 -1.30 0.80
C TRP A 230 10.27 -1.29 0.29
N LEU A 231 10.49 -1.08 -1.02
CA LEU A 231 11.84 -0.86 -1.55
C LEU A 231 12.56 0.29 -0.83
N LEU A 232 11.86 1.40 -0.57
CA LEU A 232 12.42 2.52 0.22
C LEU A 232 12.85 2.07 1.63
N ARG A 233 12.05 1.24 2.32
CA ARG A 233 12.42 0.67 3.63
C ARG A 233 13.61 -0.25 3.55
N LEU A 234 13.68 -1.11 2.53
CA LEU A 234 14.84 -1.98 2.34
C LEU A 234 16.11 -1.16 2.08
N LYS A 235 16.02 -0.09 1.27
CA LYS A 235 17.13 0.84 1.03
C LYS A 235 17.57 1.57 2.30
N GLU A 236 16.62 2.07 3.09
CA GLU A 236 16.86 2.70 4.40
C GLU A 236 17.58 1.74 5.36
N ALA A 237 17.24 0.45 5.33
CA ALA A 237 17.91 -0.59 6.11
C ALA A 237 19.24 -1.10 5.51
N GLY A 238 19.68 -0.60 4.34
CA GLY A 238 20.87 -1.10 3.65
C GLY A 238 20.73 -2.53 3.10
N ALA A 239 19.49 -2.94 2.79
CA ALA A 239 19.13 -4.27 2.31
C ALA A 239 18.81 -4.34 0.80
N LEU A 240 19.06 -3.25 0.06
CA LEU A 240 19.05 -3.20 -1.42
C LEU A 240 20.45 -2.85 -1.95
#